data_AF-A0A537WAX6-F1
#
_entry.id   AF-A0A537WAX6-F1
#
_cell.length_a   1.000
_cell.length_b   1.000
_cell.length_c   1.000
_cell.angle_alpha   90.00
_cell.angle_beta   90.00
_cell.angle_gamma   90.00
#
_symmetry.space_group_name_H-M   'P 1'
#
loop_
_entity.id
_entity.type
_entity.pdbx_description
1 polymer ?
#
loop_
_entity_poly.entity_id
_entity_poly.type
_entity_poly.pdbx_seq_one_letter_code
_entity_poly.pdbx_strand_id
1 'polypeptide(L)'
;MSEVLVDLLLFAGVLELLMCAAGVLVMRSAFDRLHYASASAYGALLVAVAILARESLSLIGDKALATAALLVVCGPALAHATARAGRIRARGAWDAAPGVEEHEAKQRDQR
;
A
#
# COMPACT_ATOMS: atom_id res chain seq x y z
N MET A 1 -19.77 -27.14 -4.94
CA MET A 1 -18.44 -26.90 -4.36
C MET A 1 -17.90 -25.53 -4.77
N SER A 2 -18.07 -25.09 -6.03
CA SER A 2 -17.73 -23.73 -6.48
C SER A 2 -18.42 -22.62 -5.70
N GLU A 3 -19.73 -22.74 -5.43
CA GLU A 3 -20.51 -21.69 -4.73
C GLU A 3 -19.93 -21.35 -3.34
N VAL A 4 -19.66 -22.36 -2.51
CA VAL A 4 -19.07 -22.17 -1.18
C VAL A 4 -17.69 -21.52 -1.28
N LEU A 5 -16.89 -21.90 -2.28
CA LEU A 5 -15.57 -21.32 -2.50
C LEU A 5 -15.67 -19.84 -2.91
N VAL A 6 -16.61 -19.51 -3.79
CA VAL A 6 -16.90 -18.13 -4.21
C VAL A 6 -17.33 -17.29 -3.03
N ASP A 7 -18.27 -17.79 -2.22
CA ASP A 7 -18.76 -17.09 -1.02
C ASP A 7 -17.64 -16.85 -0.01
N LEU A 8 -16.78 -17.84 0.24
CA LEU A 8 -15.63 -17.71 1.13
C LEU A 8 -14.63 -16.66 0.64
N LEU A 9 -14.27 -16.69 -0.65
CA LEU A 9 -13.35 -15.70 -1.22
C LEU A 9 -13.93 -14.29 -1.17
N LEU A 10 -15.21 -14.14 -1.53
CA LEU A 10 -15.90 -12.85 -1.52
C LEU A 10 -16.00 -12.31 -0.10
N PHE A 11 -16.43 -13.14 0.86
CA PHE A 11 -16.54 -12.75 2.25
C PHE A 11 -15.19 -12.37 2.85
N ALA A 12 -14.14 -13.16 2.59
CA ALA A 12 -12.79 -12.85 3.04
C ALA A 12 -12.26 -11.53 2.44
N GLY A 13 -12.47 -11.32 1.13
CA GLY A 13 -12.07 -10.08 0.46
C GLY A 13 -12.78 -8.84 1.01
N VAL A 14 -14.09 -8.94 1.24
CA VAL A 14 -14.88 -7.85 1.85
C VAL A 14 -14.45 -7.60 3.29
N LEU A 15 -14.24 -8.65 4.09
CA LEU A 15 -13.80 -8.51 5.48
C LEU A 15 -12.43 -7.83 5.55
N GLU A 16 -11.48 -8.24 4.72
CA GLU A 16 -10.16 -7.62 4.61
C GLU A 16 -10.27 -6.13 4.23
N LEU A 17 -11.11 -5.78 3.25
CA LEU A 17 -11.34 -4.39 2.86
C LEU A 17 -11.93 -3.56 4.00
N LEU A 18 -12.87 -4.11 4.77
CA LEU A 18 -13.44 -3.46 5.94
C LEU A 18 -12.40 -3.26 7.04
N MET A 19 -11.54 -4.25 7.29
CA MET A 19 -10.44 -4.13 8.25
C MET A 19 -9.42 -3.09 7.80
N CYS A 20 -9.10 -3.02 6.50
CA CYS A 20 -8.23 -1.99 5.94
C CYS A 20 -8.84 -0.60 6.11
N ALA A 21 -10.13 -0.42 5.77
CA ALA A 21 -10.83 0.85 5.94
C ALA A 21 -10.88 1.28 7.42
N ALA A 22 -11.19 0.35 8.32
CA ALA A 22 -11.15 0.59 9.76
C ALA A 22 -9.74 0.97 10.23
N GLY A 23 -8.70 0.27 9.77
CA GLY A 23 -7.31 0.57 10.07
C GLY A 23 -6.91 1.99 9.64
N VAL A 24 -7.31 2.42 8.45
CA VAL A 24 -7.07 3.80 7.99
C VAL A 24 -7.75 4.83 8.90
N LEU A 25 -8.96 4.56 9.39
CA LEU A 25 -9.69 5.47 10.27
C LEU A 25 -9.10 5.54 11.69
N VAL A 26 -8.72 4.40 12.25
CA VAL A 26 -8.28 4.25 13.65
C VAL A 26 -6.82 4.66 13.86
N MET A 27 -5.94 4.38 12.89
CA MET A 27 -4.50 4.59 13.09
C MET A 27 -4.12 6.06 13.19
N ARG A 28 -3.09 6.36 13.99
CA ARG A 28 -2.66 7.75 14.26
C ARG A 28 -1.55 8.23 13.32
N SER A 29 -0.61 7.35 12.96
CA SER A 29 0.50 7.69 12.07
C SER A 29 0.08 7.62 10.61
N ALA A 30 0.62 8.53 9.79
CA ALA A 30 0.43 8.49 8.34
C ALA A 30 0.99 7.21 7.72
N PHE A 31 2.09 6.66 8.24
CA PHE A 31 2.70 5.43 7.73
C PHE A 31 1.87 4.19 8.09
N ASP A 32 1.27 4.16 9.29
CA ASP A 32 0.39 3.07 9.69
C ASP A 32 -0.90 3.07 8.86
N ARG A 33 -1.49 4.26 8.64
CA ARG A 33 -2.62 4.41 7.71
C ARG A 33 -2.27 3.96 6.30
N LEU A 34 -1.08 4.33 5.81
CA LEU A 34 -0.61 3.95 4.49
C LEU A 34 -0.41 2.44 4.36
N HIS A 35 0.00 1.76 5.43
CA HIS A 35 0.09 0.30 5.47
C HIS A 35 -1.29 -0.33 5.21
N TYR A 36 -2.32 0.06 5.95
CA TYR A 36 -3.68 -0.45 5.73
C TYR A 36 -4.25 -0.06 4.35
N ALA A 37 -3.97 1.16 3.87
CA ALA A 37 -4.36 1.55 2.52
C ALA A 37 -3.70 0.66 1.45
N SER A 38 -2.42 0.32 1.61
CA SER A 38 -1.70 -0.57 0.69
C SER A 38 -2.17 -2.03 0.76
N ALA A 39 -2.52 -2.52 1.97
CA ALA A 39 -3.02 -3.88 2.18
C ALA A 39 -4.37 -4.12 1.50
N SER A 40 -5.18 -3.08 1.27
CA SER A 40 -6.48 -3.19 0.60
C SER A 40 -6.44 -3.85 -0.79
N ALA A 41 -5.29 -3.82 -1.47
CA ALA A 41 -5.09 -4.50 -2.75
C ALA A 41 -5.31 -6.03 -2.65
N TYR A 42 -4.98 -6.66 -1.50
CA TYR A 42 -5.23 -8.09 -1.28
C TYR A 42 -6.73 -8.39 -1.14
N GLY A 43 -7.48 -7.52 -0.47
CA GLY A 43 -8.94 -7.63 -0.42
C GLY A 43 -9.57 -7.51 -1.80
N ALA A 44 -9.13 -6.55 -2.62
CA ALA A 44 -9.56 -6.41 -4.01
C ALA A 44 -9.18 -7.63 -4.88
N LEU A 45 -8.00 -8.21 -4.66
CA LEU A 45 -7.57 -9.44 -5.33
C LEU A 45 -8.49 -10.61 -5.00
N LEU A 46 -8.83 -10.83 -3.72
CA LEU A 46 -9.74 -11.90 -3.30
C LEU A 46 -11.12 -11.76 -3.95
N VAL A 47 -11.67 -10.53 -3.99
CA VAL A 47 -12.94 -10.24 -4.67
C VAL A 47 -12.83 -10.54 -6.17
N ALA A 48 -11.74 -10.14 -6.83
CA ALA A 48 -11.54 -10.42 -8.26
C ALA A 48 -11.43 -11.93 -8.55
N VAL A 49 -10.76 -12.69 -7.69
CA VAL A 49 -10.69 -14.16 -7.83
C VAL A 49 -12.06 -14.79 -7.60
N ALA A 50 -12.88 -14.26 -6.67
CA ALA A 50 -14.27 -14.71 -6.50
C ALA A 50 -15.10 -14.48 -7.77
N ILE A 51 -14.98 -13.30 -8.39
CA ILE A 51 -15.64 -12.97 -9.66
C ILE A 51 -15.17 -13.91 -10.76
N LEU A 52 -13.86 -14.14 -10.88
CA LEU A 52 -13.29 -15.05 -11.88
C LEU A 52 -13.79 -16.50 -11.68
N ALA A 53 -13.91 -16.96 -10.44
CA ALA A 53 -14.40 -18.29 -10.12
C ALA A 53 -15.90 -18.46 -10.45
N ARG A 54 -16.69 -17.38 -10.36
CA ARG A 54 -18.13 -17.39 -10.66
C ARG A 54 -18.45 -17.18 -12.13
N GLU A 55 -17.78 -16.21 -12.76
CA GLU A 55 -18.08 -15.74 -14.12
C GLU A 55 -17.11 -16.32 -15.18
N SER A 56 -16.11 -17.10 -14.78
CA SER A 56 -15.03 -17.64 -15.63
C SER A 56 -14.30 -16.56 -16.45
N LEU A 57 -13.55 -16.95 -17.49
CA LEU A 57 -12.92 -16.02 -18.45
C LEU A 57 -13.97 -15.40 -19.37
N SER A 58 -14.78 -14.54 -18.78
CA SER A 58 -15.72 -13.65 -19.44
C SER A 58 -15.17 -12.23 -19.46
N LEU A 59 -15.80 -11.33 -20.23
CA LEU A 59 -15.43 -9.91 -20.26
C LEU A 59 -15.43 -9.28 -18.85
N ILE A 60 -16.29 -9.76 -17.96
CA ILE A 60 -16.38 -9.32 -16.56
C ILE A 60 -15.21 -9.88 -15.74
N GLY A 61 -14.94 -11.19 -15.87
CA GLY A 61 -13.81 -11.86 -15.22
C GLY A 61 -12.46 -11.26 -15.63
N ASP A 62 -12.26 -11.02 -16.92
CA ASP A 62 -11.02 -10.43 -17.47
C ASP A 62 -10.77 -9.02 -16.93
N LYS A 63 -11.82 -8.19 -16.86
CA LYS A 63 -11.74 -6.85 -16.28
C LYS A 63 -11.43 -6.88 -14.80
N ALA A 64 -12.05 -7.80 -14.05
CA ALA A 64 -11.79 -7.97 -12.62
C ALA A 64 -10.32 -8.39 -12.39
N LEU A 65 -9.82 -9.35 -13.18
CA LEU A 65 -8.45 -9.82 -13.10
C LEU A 65 -7.44 -8.73 -13.47
N ALA A 66 -7.69 -8.00 -14.56
CA ALA A 66 -6.86 -6.88 -14.98
C ALA A 66 -6.80 -5.78 -13.91
N THR A 67 -7.92 -5.48 -13.28
CA THR A 67 -8.00 -4.50 -12.18
C THR A 67 -7.21 -4.98 -10.97
N ALA A 68 -7.36 -6.23 -10.55
CA ALA A 68 -6.60 -6.79 -9.44
C ALA A 68 -5.10 -6.81 -9.72
N ALA A 69 -4.68 -7.21 -10.93
CA ALA A 69 -3.30 -7.18 -11.34
C ALA A 69 -2.72 -5.77 -11.29
N LEU A 70 -3.46 -4.78 -11.80
CA LEU A 70 -3.07 -3.37 -11.73
C LEU A 70 -2.89 -2.91 -10.28
N LEU A 71 -3.83 -3.22 -9.40
CA LEU A 71 -3.77 -2.82 -7.99
C LEU A 71 -2.60 -3.49 -7.24
N VAL A 72 -2.37 -4.78 -7.44
CA VAL A 72 -1.29 -5.52 -6.76
C VAL A 72 0.09 -5.08 -7.26
N VAL A 73 0.23 -4.78 -8.55
CA VAL A 73 1.52 -4.37 -9.14
C VAL A 73 1.80 -2.88 -8.90
N CYS A 74 0.83 -2.01 -9.11
CA CYS A 74 1.01 -0.56 -8.96
C CYS A 74 0.86 -0.09 -7.50
N GLY A 75 0.14 -0.84 -6.65
CA GLY A 75 -0.07 -0.53 -5.24
C GLY A 75 1.23 -0.27 -4.46
N PRO A 76 2.24 -1.17 -4.54
CA PRO A 76 3.54 -0.94 -3.91
C PRO A 76 4.25 0.32 -4.41
N ALA A 77 4.18 0.62 -5.71
CA ALA A 77 4.78 1.82 -6.28
C ALA A 77 4.10 3.10 -5.75
N LEU A 78 2.76 3.11 -5.69
CA LEU A 78 1.95 4.18 -5.09
C LEU A 78 2.27 4.35 -3.60
N ALA A 79 2.34 3.25 -2.83
CA ALA A 79 2.67 3.27 -1.42
C ALA A 79 4.09 3.81 -1.19
N HIS A 80 5.06 3.37 -1.99
CA HIS A 80 6.45 3.84 -1.91
C HIS A 80 6.56 5.34 -2.24
N ALA A 81 5.94 5.80 -3.32
CA ALA A 81 5.92 7.22 -3.69
C ALA A 81 5.25 8.08 -2.60
N THR A 82 4.14 7.61 -2.05
CA THR A 82 3.42 8.29 -0.96
C THR A 82 4.26 8.34 0.32
N ALA A 83 4.92 7.24 0.67
CA ALA A 83 5.81 7.17 1.83
C ALA A 83 7.02 8.11 1.65
N ARG A 84 7.61 8.14 0.45
CA ARG A 84 8.71 9.06 0.11
C ARG A 84 8.28 10.52 0.24
N ALA A 85 7.13 10.89 -0.31
CA ALA A 85 6.57 12.24 -0.17
C ALA A 85 6.30 12.59 1.31
N GLY A 86 5.72 11.66 2.07
CA GLY A 86 5.49 11.83 3.51
C GLY A 86 6.78 12.01 4.31
N ARG A 87 7.83 11.25 4.00
CA ARG A 87 9.17 11.37 4.59
C ARG A 87 9.79 12.75 4.35
N ILE A 88 9.78 13.21 3.10
CA ILE A 88 10.31 14.53 2.72
C ILE A 88 9.57 15.63 3.47
N ARG A 89 8.23 15.55 3.54
CA ARG A 89 7.43 16.55 4.25
C ARG A 89 7.65 16.53 5.78
N ALA A 90 7.90 15.37 6.37
CA ALA A 90 8.10 15.23 7.81
C ALA A 90 9.52 15.61 8.28
N ARG A 91 10.55 15.42 7.45
CA ARG A 91 11.96 15.58 7.84
C ARG A 91 12.73 16.67 7.06
N GLY A 92 12.13 17.30 6.06
CA GLY A 92 12.81 18.23 5.15
C GLY A 92 13.51 17.53 3.99
N ALA A 93 14.21 18.32 3.15
CA ALA A 93 15.11 17.79 2.12
C ALA A 93 16.26 16.98 2.75
N TRP A 94 16.93 16.13 1.97
CA TRP A 94 18.11 15.35 2.39
C TRP A 94 19.33 16.27 2.60
N ASP A 95 19.18 17.36 3.32
CA ASP A 95 20.33 18.17 3.70
C ASP A 95 21.06 17.41 4.80
N ALA A 96 22.32 17.08 4.50
CA ALA A 96 23.21 16.36 5.39
C ALA A 96 23.22 17.01 6.77
N ALA A 97 23.29 16.18 7.80
CA ALA A 97 23.25 16.63 9.18
C ALA A 97 24.23 17.81 9.43
N PRO A 98 23.84 18.85 10.20
CA PRO A 98 24.67 20.03 10.49
C PRO A 98 26.01 19.74 11.19
N GLY A 99 26.31 18.48 11.51
CA GLY A 99 27.51 18.09 12.23
C GLY A 99 28.75 17.86 11.37
N VAL A 100 28.63 17.73 10.04
CA VAL A 100 29.83 17.53 9.18
C VAL A 100 30.59 18.84 8.99
N GLU A 101 29.88 19.96 8.86
CA GLU A 101 30.51 21.28 8.67
C GLU A 101 31.21 21.78 9.95
N GLU A 102 30.70 21.45 11.14
CA GLU A 102 31.31 21.89 12.41
C GLU A 102 32.63 21.17 12.70
N HIS A 103 32.77 19.90 12.28
CA HIS A 103 34.02 19.15 12.42
C HIS A 103 35.10 19.64 11.44
N GLU A 104 34.75 20.01 10.21
CA GLU A 104 35.71 20.60 9.26
C GLU A 104 36.13 22.04 9.66
N ALA A 105 35.20 22.84 10.20
CA ALA A 105 35.51 24.18 10.70
C ALA A 105 36.50 24.15 11.88
N LYS A 106 36.33 23.22 12.83
CA LYS A 106 37.29 23.03 13.94
C LYS A 106 38.64 22.47 13.49
N GLN A 107 38.68 21.66 12.42
CA GLN A 107 39.93 21.12 11.88
C GLN A 107 40.75 22.17 11.10
N ARG A 108 40.08 23.13 10.46
CA ARG A 108 40.72 24.27 9.78
C ARG A 108 41.33 25.29 10.74
N ASP A 109 40.73 25.49 11.91
CA ASP A 109 41.23 26.41 12.93
C ASP A 109 42.43 25.84 13.73
N GLN A 110 42.63 24.52 13.67
CA GLN A 110 43.74 23.83 14.35
C GLN A 110 44.99 23.63 13.49
N ARG A 111 45.04 24.18 12.26
CA ARG A 111 46.13 23.99 11.29
C ARG A 111 46.76 25.30 10.87
#